data_AF-A0A956M0Z8-F1
#
_entry.id   AF-A0A956M0Z8-F1
#
_cell.length_a   1.000
_cell.length_b   1.000
_cell.length_c   1.000
_cell.angle_alpha   90.00
_cell.angle_beta   90.00
_cell.angle_gamma   90.00
#
_symmetry.space_group_name_H-M   'P 1'
#
loop_
_entity.id
_entity.type
_entity.pdbx_description
1 polymer ?
#
loop_
_entity_poly.entity_id
_entity_poly.type
_entity_poly.pdbx_seq_one_letter_code
_entity_poly.pdbx_strand_id
1 'polypeptide(L)'
;MTGLRDTVLRLFPHAVSPGLRRIGNPSPEAPVLITGNYALTVRRLESVLRGYDAWLLIANSRGINVWCAAGGGHFTHHDVIAAIRSGRLAEHVSHRRVILPQLAATGIEPKRILEAAGFEGRWGPARLEDLPEFIERGCRVKRSHRRMRFPAWERAEIATMWAVPIAVLAGLVLIFTSGARIAVASVGAVVAEVFVIFLALPRVPIVGRFRWLTFAGAAFLAAAVAAGALQIWGGLDGSALVALCAAVTIAAAILSLDIAGTTPLHPGTINSIGNHYHLELVEDRCKGAADCVQVCPRNVLQMKGRERRVQIARPEDCMLCGSCIVQCPHDAFRFRFEDGRLVEPETIRATHLNLLGRRSAGRS
;
A
#
# COMPACT_ATOMS: atom_id res chain seq x y z
N MET A 1 13.75 -13.37 -3.91
CA MET A 1 13.47 -13.35 -2.46
C MET A 1 13.75 -11.96 -1.92
N THR A 2 12.88 -11.41 -1.09
CA THR A 2 13.12 -10.14 -0.37
C THR A 2 14.30 -10.33 0.57
N GLY A 3 15.35 -9.51 0.47
CA GLY A 3 16.42 -9.53 1.46
C GLY A 3 15.94 -8.92 2.78
N LEU A 4 16.51 -9.35 3.91
CA LEU A 4 16.21 -8.77 5.23
C LEU A 4 16.37 -7.25 5.25
N ARG A 5 17.42 -6.74 4.58
CA ARG A 5 17.67 -5.30 4.39
C ARG A 5 16.47 -4.59 3.76
N ASP A 6 15.85 -5.20 2.76
CA ASP A 6 14.75 -4.57 2.02
C ASP A 6 13.47 -4.52 2.84
N THR A 7 13.24 -5.54 3.68
CA THR A 7 12.09 -5.59 4.58
C THR A 7 12.24 -4.61 5.74
N VAL A 8 13.43 -4.52 6.34
CA VAL A 8 13.70 -3.60 7.46
C VAL A 8 13.72 -2.15 7.01
N LEU A 9 14.35 -1.85 5.88
CA LEU A 9 14.44 -0.48 5.34
C LEU A 9 13.24 -0.11 4.48
N ARG A 10 12.15 -0.88 4.55
CA ARG A 10 10.96 -0.68 3.70
C ARG A 10 10.29 0.67 3.91
N LEU A 11 10.40 1.25 5.11
CA LEU A 11 9.88 2.57 5.47
C LEU A 11 10.67 3.73 4.85
N PHE A 12 11.91 3.49 4.41
CA PHE A 12 12.78 4.54 3.88
C PHE A 12 12.74 4.57 2.36
N PRO A 13 12.61 5.77 1.74
CA PRO A 13 12.71 5.90 0.29
C PRO A 13 14.08 5.45 -0.19
N HIS A 14 14.09 4.52 -1.14
CA HIS A 14 15.34 4.07 -1.74
C HIS A 14 15.10 3.78 -3.23
N ALA A 15 15.76 4.58 -4.06
CA ALA A 15 15.50 4.64 -5.49
C ALA A 15 16.53 3.84 -6.31
N VAL A 16 16.09 3.35 -7.47
CA VAL A 16 16.97 3.00 -8.59
C VAL A 16 16.89 4.07 -9.68
N SER A 17 17.85 4.08 -10.58
CA SER A 17 17.82 4.99 -11.74
C SER A 17 16.59 4.71 -12.62
N PRO A 18 15.77 5.73 -12.91
CA PRO A 18 14.71 5.65 -13.92
C PRO A 18 15.26 5.32 -15.31
N GLY A 19 14.39 4.81 -16.18
CA GLY A 19 14.74 4.50 -17.57
C GLY A 19 14.08 3.23 -18.07
N LEU A 20 14.29 2.96 -19.36
CA LEU A 20 13.82 1.76 -20.02
C LEU A 20 14.84 0.63 -19.84
N ARG A 21 14.39 -0.51 -19.33
CA ARG A 21 15.19 -1.73 -19.16
C ARG A 21 14.62 -2.87 -20.00
N ARG A 22 15.51 -3.71 -20.51
CA ARG A 22 15.16 -4.97 -21.17
C ARG A 22 15.10 -6.07 -20.12
N ILE A 23 14.04 -6.88 -20.16
CA ILE A 23 13.95 -8.14 -19.44
C ILE A 23 13.97 -9.26 -20.47
N GLY A 24 14.90 -10.21 -20.33
CA GLY A 24 15.14 -11.20 -21.37
C GLY A 24 15.65 -10.54 -22.65
N ASN A 25 15.12 -10.97 -23.79
CA ASN A 25 15.44 -10.45 -25.11
C ASN A 25 14.15 -9.97 -25.83
N PRO A 26 13.57 -8.84 -25.39
CA PRO A 26 12.25 -8.42 -25.82
C PRO A 26 12.20 -8.03 -27.30
N SER A 27 11.25 -8.60 -28.03
CA SER A 27 10.92 -8.17 -29.39
C SER A 27 10.18 -6.82 -29.40
N PRO A 28 10.01 -6.18 -30.56
CA PRO A 28 9.18 -4.97 -30.68
C PRO A 28 7.70 -5.17 -30.29
N GLU A 29 7.20 -6.41 -30.31
CA GLU A 29 5.83 -6.77 -29.93
C GLU A 29 5.70 -7.09 -28.43
N ALA A 30 6.84 -7.21 -27.72
CA ALA A 30 6.88 -7.60 -26.32
C ALA A 30 6.16 -6.59 -25.43
N PRO A 31 5.49 -7.04 -24.35
CA PRO A 31 4.73 -6.16 -23.48
C PRO A 31 5.63 -5.12 -22.79
N VAL A 32 5.11 -3.90 -22.66
CA VAL A 32 5.74 -2.83 -21.88
C VAL A 32 5.06 -2.71 -20.53
N LEU A 33 5.78 -2.98 -19.46
CA LEU A 33 5.33 -2.79 -18.09
C LEU A 33 5.94 -1.51 -17.52
N ILE A 34 5.13 -0.70 -16.83
CA ILE A 34 5.63 0.46 -16.11
C ILE A 34 5.61 0.25 -14.60
N THR A 35 6.59 0.82 -13.91
CA THR A 35 6.64 0.86 -12.45
C THR A 35 7.28 2.15 -11.95
N GLY A 36 7.17 2.41 -10.65
CA GLY A 36 7.95 3.44 -9.97
C GLY A 36 9.37 2.96 -9.63
N ASN A 37 10.29 3.88 -9.38
CA ASN A 37 11.71 3.59 -9.15
C ASN A 37 12.07 3.16 -7.72
N TYR A 38 11.11 2.69 -6.92
CA TYR A 38 11.41 2.09 -5.62
C TYR A 38 12.16 0.77 -5.79
N ALA A 39 13.36 0.66 -5.23
CA ALA A 39 14.27 -0.44 -5.58
C ALA A 39 13.69 -1.81 -5.25
N LEU A 40 13.00 -1.96 -4.11
CA LEU A 40 12.37 -3.24 -3.76
C LEU A 40 11.26 -3.62 -4.76
N THR A 41 10.44 -2.65 -5.21
CA THR A 41 9.44 -2.92 -6.25
C THR A 41 10.10 -3.38 -7.54
N VAL A 42 11.13 -2.67 -8.00
CA VAL A 42 11.85 -3.02 -9.24
C VAL A 42 12.49 -4.40 -9.13
N ARG A 43 13.21 -4.70 -8.04
CA ARG A 43 13.82 -6.03 -7.82
C ARG A 43 12.80 -7.17 -7.83
N ARG A 44 11.64 -6.97 -7.18
CA ARG A 44 10.57 -7.98 -7.16
C ARG A 44 9.98 -8.20 -8.55
N LEU A 45 9.76 -7.11 -9.29
CA LEU A 45 9.24 -7.17 -10.65
C LEU A 45 10.23 -7.87 -11.60
N GLU A 46 11.52 -7.49 -11.57
CA GLU A 46 12.59 -8.16 -12.31
C GLU A 46 12.69 -9.65 -11.94
N SER A 47 12.54 -10.00 -10.66
CA SER A 47 12.55 -11.39 -10.21
C SER A 47 11.37 -12.21 -10.73
N VAL A 48 10.17 -11.62 -10.81
CA VAL A 48 8.96 -12.28 -11.32
C VAL A 48 8.99 -12.41 -12.84
N LEU A 49 9.60 -11.44 -13.53
CA LEU A 49 9.73 -11.45 -14.98
C LEU A 49 10.92 -12.29 -15.49
N ARG A 50 11.66 -12.98 -14.61
CA ARG A 50 12.72 -13.91 -15.05
C ARG A 50 12.12 -15.01 -15.92
N GLY A 51 12.67 -15.19 -17.11
CA GLY A 51 12.17 -16.15 -18.10
C GLY A 51 11.11 -15.58 -19.05
N TYR A 52 10.76 -14.30 -18.93
CA TYR A 52 9.87 -13.61 -19.87
C TYR A 52 10.63 -12.52 -20.63
N ASP A 53 10.16 -12.26 -21.85
CA ASP A 53 10.62 -11.18 -22.71
C ASP A 53 9.70 -9.99 -22.57
N ALA A 54 10.19 -8.91 -21.94
CA ALA A 54 9.39 -7.72 -21.70
C ALA A 54 10.24 -6.44 -21.61
N TRP A 55 9.61 -5.30 -21.91
CA TRP A 55 10.17 -3.98 -21.66
C TRP A 55 9.71 -3.49 -20.28
N LEU A 56 10.66 -3.11 -19.42
CA LEU A 56 10.39 -2.54 -18.11
C LEU A 56 10.72 -1.04 -18.12
N LEU A 57 9.68 -0.21 -18.13
CA LEU A 57 9.81 1.24 -18.02
C LEU A 57 9.76 1.66 -16.55
N ILE A 58 10.84 2.24 -16.05
CA ILE A 58 10.94 2.69 -14.66
C ILE A 58 10.80 4.22 -14.64
N ALA A 59 9.70 4.69 -14.05
CA ALA A 59 9.43 6.11 -13.84
C ALA A 59 9.89 6.55 -12.45
N ASN A 60 10.18 7.85 -12.28
CA ASN A 60 10.58 8.39 -10.98
C ASN A 60 9.39 8.45 -10.02
N SER A 61 9.41 7.64 -8.96
CA SER A 61 8.45 7.68 -7.86
C SER A 61 9.07 8.20 -6.56
N ARG A 62 10.20 8.93 -6.67
CA ARG A 62 11.04 9.40 -5.54
C ARG A 62 11.52 8.27 -4.62
N GLY A 63 11.67 7.05 -5.15
CA GLY A 63 12.01 5.89 -4.34
C GLY A 63 10.92 5.50 -3.35
N ILE A 64 9.65 5.84 -3.61
CA ILE A 64 8.49 5.45 -2.80
C ILE A 64 7.74 4.35 -3.55
N ASN A 65 7.19 3.36 -2.81
CA ASN A 65 6.42 2.27 -3.40
C ASN A 65 5.22 2.79 -4.22
N VAL A 66 4.76 2.00 -5.19
CA VAL A 66 3.76 2.42 -6.20
C VAL A 66 2.48 3.03 -5.60
N TRP A 67 1.90 2.38 -4.59
CA TRP A 67 0.64 2.84 -4.01
C TRP A 67 0.85 4.15 -3.23
N CYS A 68 1.79 4.18 -2.29
CA CYS A 68 2.06 5.38 -1.50
C CYS A 68 2.50 6.56 -2.39
N ALA A 69 3.32 6.29 -3.42
CA ALA A 69 3.74 7.32 -4.36
C ALA A 69 2.56 7.88 -5.17
N ALA A 70 1.67 7.03 -5.69
CA ALA A 70 0.51 7.50 -6.44
C ALA A 70 -0.48 8.26 -5.55
N GLY A 71 -0.76 7.75 -4.35
CA GLY A 71 -1.64 8.42 -3.38
C GLY A 71 -1.10 9.76 -2.90
N GLY A 72 0.22 9.88 -2.75
CA GLY A 72 0.90 11.11 -2.33
C GLY A 72 1.24 12.10 -3.47
N GLY A 73 0.84 11.82 -4.72
CA GLY A 73 1.16 12.68 -5.86
C GLY A 73 2.64 12.65 -6.28
N HIS A 74 3.36 11.59 -5.93
CA HIS A 74 4.76 11.35 -6.29
C HIS A 74 4.95 10.37 -7.44
N PHE A 75 3.88 9.69 -7.89
CA PHE A 75 3.88 8.87 -9.09
C PHE A 75 2.57 9.08 -9.85
N THR A 76 2.63 9.93 -10.86
CA THR A 76 1.48 10.47 -11.58
C THR A 76 1.54 10.14 -13.07
N HIS A 77 0.48 10.45 -13.81
CA HIS A 77 0.50 10.34 -15.27
C HIS A 77 1.60 11.20 -15.92
N HIS A 78 2.00 12.33 -15.31
CA HIS A 78 3.13 13.13 -15.79
C HIS A 78 4.45 12.37 -15.73
N ASP A 79 4.70 11.63 -14.65
CA ASP A 79 5.90 10.81 -14.49
C ASP A 79 5.93 9.67 -15.51
N VAL A 80 4.76 9.09 -15.83
CA VAL A 80 4.63 8.10 -16.90
C VAL A 80 4.93 8.70 -18.27
N ILE A 81 4.34 9.85 -18.61
CA ILE A 81 4.57 10.55 -19.88
C ILE A 81 6.07 10.91 -20.03
N ALA A 82 6.68 11.42 -18.96
CA ALA A 82 8.10 11.74 -18.94
C ALA A 82 8.97 10.50 -19.16
N ALA A 83 8.63 9.37 -18.52
CA ALA A 83 9.35 8.11 -18.72
C ALA A 83 9.20 7.58 -20.16
N ILE A 84 7.99 7.63 -20.75
CA ILE A 84 7.74 7.21 -22.14
C ILE A 84 8.61 8.02 -23.12
N ARG A 85 8.62 9.35 -22.96
CA ARG A 85 9.36 10.27 -23.84
C ARG A 85 10.87 10.15 -23.66
N SER A 86 11.36 10.19 -22.42
CA SER A 86 12.80 10.11 -22.14
C SER A 86 13.39 8.73 -22.45
N GLY A 87 12.61 7.67 -22.25
CA GLY A 87 12.97 6.30 -22.62
C GLY A 87 12.80 5.99 -24.10
N ARG A 88 12.37 6.95 -24.93
CA ARG A 88 12.12 6.80 -26.38
C ARG A 88 11.35 5.52 -26.71
N LEU A 89 10.33 5.20 -25.90
CA LEU A 89 9.65 3.91 -25.96
C LEU A 89 9.11 3.58 -27.36
N ALA A 90 8.72 4.62 -28.09
CA ALA A 90 8.21 4.53 -29.46
C ALA A 90 9.20 3.94 -30.48
N GLU A 91 10.51 4.01 -30.22
CA GLU A 91 11.58 3.46 -31.06
C GLU A 91 11.85 1.98 -30.77
N HIS A 92 11.36 1.47 -29.62
CA HIS A 92 11.63 0.12 -29.13
C HIS A 92 10.49 -0.87 -29.35
N VAL A 93 9.25 -0.38 -29.49
CA VAL A 93 8.07 -1.24 -29.66
C VAL A 93 7.24 -0.86 -30.88
N SER A 94 6.69 -1.86 -31.55
CA SER A 94 5.83 -1.73 -32.74
C SER A 94 4.40 -1.31 -32.40
N HIS A 95 4.03 -1.30 -31.12
CA HIS A 95 2.70 -0.94 -30.63
C HIS A 95 2.70 0.32 -29.74
N ARG A 96 1.50 0.78 -29.36
CA ARG A 96 1.29 1.95 -28.50
C ARG A 96 0.48 1.60 -27.25
N ARG A 97 1.01 0.67 -26.44
CA ARG A 97 0.35 0.16 -25.23
C ARG A 97 1.34 0.08 -24.08
N VAL A 98 0.92 0.47 -22.88
CA VAL A 98 1.71 0.37 -21.66
C VAL A 98 0.86 -0.23 -20.53
N ILE A 99 1.43 -1.17 -19.80
CA ILE A 99 0.76 -1.91 -18.73
C ILE A 99 1.03 -1.19 -17.40
N LEU A 100 0.00 -0.55 -16.88
CA LEU A 100 0.01 0.26 -15.66
C LEU A 100 -0.23 -0.61 -14.42
N PRO A 101 0.45 -0.36 -13.29
CA PRO A 101 0.16 -1.04 -12.04
C PRO A 101 -1.18 -0.54 -11.48
N GLN A 102 -2.11 -1.45 -11.19
CA GLN A 102 -3.46 -1.10 -10.74
C GLN A 102 -3.49 -0.19 -9.51
N LEU A 103 -2.56 -0.38 -8.57
CA LEU A 103 -2.48 0.41 -7.35
C LEU A 103 -2.02 1.86 -7.55
N ALA A 104 -1.63 2.24 -8.78
CA ALA A 104 -1.30 3.62 -9.14
C ALA A 104 -2.51 4.42 -9.67
N ALA A 105 -3.71 3.83 -9.69
CA ALA A 105 -4.93 4.47 -10.19
C ALA A 105 -5.35 5.75 -9.43
N THR A 106 -4.74 6.07 -8.30
CA THR A 106 -4.95 7.33 -7.58
C THR A 106 -4.15 8.50 -8.15
N GLY A 107 -3.06 8.23 -8.87
CA GLY A 107 -2.17 9.25 -9.44
C GLY A 107 -2.09 9.23 -10.97
N ILE A 108 -2.42 8.11 -11.61
CA ILE A 108 -2.27 7.92 -13.05
C ILE A 108 -3.65 7.90 -13.72
N GLU A 109 -3.85 8.80 -14.69
CA GLU A 109 -5.02 8.86 -15.56
C GLU A 109 -4.64 8.36 -16.98
N PRO A 110 -5.10 7.17 -17.42
CA PRO A 110 -4.75 6.60 -18.73
C PRO A 110 -5.08 7.52 -19.91
N LYS A 111 -6.20 8.25 -19.81
CA LYS A 111 -6.65 9.21 -20.83
C LYS A 111 -5.59 10.29 -21.12
N ARG A 112 -4.98 10.84 -20.06
CA ARG A 112 -3.93 11.86 -20.19
C ARG A 112 -2.65 11.33 -20.81
N ILE A 113 -2.32 10.05 -20.56
CA ILE A 113 -1.17 9.39 -21.20
C ILE A 113 -1.42 9.23 -22.69
N LEU A 114 -2.63 8.79 -23.08
CA LEU A 114 -3.01 8.66 -24.48
C LEU A 114 -2.96 10.00 -25.21
N GLU A 115 -3.54 11.04 -24.64
CA GLU A 115 -3.57 12.39 -25.21
C GLU A 115 -2.16 13.00 -25.36
N ALA A 116 -1.30 12.84 -24.35
CA ALA A 116 0.00 13.51 -24.33
C ALA A 116 1.14 12.70 -24.96
N ALA A 117 1.08 11.37 -24.93
CA ALA A 117 2.15 10.49 -25.38
C ALA A 117 1.74 9.50 -26.47
N GLY A 118 0.44 9.41 -26.80
CA GLY A 118 -0.06 8.49 -27.83
C GLY A 118 -0.02 7.01 -27.42
N PHE A 119 0.18 6.70 -26.13
CA PHE A 119 0.18 5.33 -25.61
C PHE A 119 -1.10 5.02 -24.84
N GLU A 120 -1.73 3.89 -25.14
CA GLU A 120 -2.88 3.37 -24.41
C GLU A 120 -2.41 2.74 -23.08
N GLY A 121 -2.81 3.34 -21.95
CA GLY A 121 -2.56 2.78 -20.62
C GLY A 121 -3.57 1.69 -20.26
N ARG A 122 -3.11 0.47 -20.00
CA ARG A 122 -3.96 -0.66 -19.56
C ARG A 122 -3.61 -1.10 -18.15
N TRP A 123 -4.60 -1.23 -17.28
CA TRP A 123 -4.38 -1.71 -15.92
C TRP A 123 -4.01 -3.19 -15.88
N GLY A 124 -2.78 -3.49 -15.47
CA GLY A 124 -2.32 -4.84 -15.14
C GLY A 124 -2.90 -5.39 -13.83
N PRO A 125 -2.37 -6.52 -13.33
CA PRO A 125 -2.81 -7.11 -12.07
C PRO A 125 -2.47 -6.20 -10.86
N ALA A 126 -3.22 -6.37 -9.77
CA ALA A 126 -2.94 -5.72 -8.49
C ALA A 126 -1.69 -6.29 -7.80
N ARG A 127 -1.35 -7.54 -8.11
CA ARG A 127 -0.28 -8.32 -7.47
C ARG A 127 0.74 -8.80 -8.50
N LEU A 128 2.01 -8.81 -8.08
CA LEU A 128 3.12 -9.26 -8.93
C LEU A 128 3.01 -10.76 -9.22
N GLU A 129 2.50 -11.55 -8.28
CA GLU A 129 2.37 -13.00 -8.40
C GLU A 129 1.37 -13.42 -9.49
N ASP A 130 0.47 -12.51 -9.88
CA ASP A 130 -0.52 -12.74 -10.93
C ASP A 130 0.00 -12.30 -12.32
N LEU A 131 1.22 -11.75 -12.38
CA LEU A 131 1.82 -11.22 -13.60
C LEU A 131 2.22 -12.30 -14.63
N PRO A 132 2.84 -13.43 -14.23
CA PRO A 132 3.13 -14.55 -15.15
C PRO A 132 1.89 -15.01 -15.92
N GLU A 133 0.83 -15.39 -15.20
CA GLU A 133 -0.43 -15.83 -15.81
C GLU A 133 -1.06 -14.73 -16.68
N PHE A 134 -0.97 -13.47 -16.24
CA PHE A 134 -1.47 -12.34 -17.02
C PHE A 134 -0.74 -12.18 -18.37
N ILE A 135 0.58 -12.35 -18.41
CA ILE A 135 1.38 -12.28 -19.64
C ILE A 135 1.03 -13.44 -20.57
N GLU A 136 0.98 -14.67 -20.04
CA GLU A 136 0.62 -15.89 -20.80
C GLU A 136 -0.78 -15.80 -21.43
N ARG A 137 -1.70 -15.08 -20.78
CA ARG A 137 -3.05 -14.80 -21.29
C ARG A 137 -3.10 -13.64 -22.29
N GLY A 138 -1.97 -13.23 -22.84
CA GLY A 138 -1.86 -12.12 -23.79
C GLY A 138 -2.17 -10.76 -23.16
N CYS A 139 -1.73 -10.55 -21.92
CA CYS A 139 -1.94 -9.31 -21.16
C CYS A 139 -3.43 -8.97 -20.95
N ARG A 140 -4.25 -9.98 -20.67
CA ARG A 140 -5.68 -9.84 -20.35
C ARG A 140 -5.96 -10.13 -18.89
N VAL A 141 -6.52 -9.16 -18.17
CA VAL A 141 -6.81 -9.30 -16.74
C VAL A 141 -8.07 -10.14 -16.49
N LYS A 142 -8.03 -11.03 -15.50
CA LYS A 142 -9.21 -11.71 -14.96
C LYS A 142 -9.62 -11.14 -13.60
N ARG A 143 -10.84 -11.44 -13.14
CA ARG A 143 -11.39 -10.90 -11.88
C ARG A 143 -10.48 -11.11 -10.66
N SER A 144 -9.84 -12.28 -10.54
CA SER A 144 -8.99 -12.59 -9.38
C SER A 144 -7.72 -11.75 -9.30
N HIS A 145 -7.21 -11.25 -10.43
CA HIS A 145 -6.02 -10.38 -10.48
C HIS A 145 -6.28 -8.98 -9.89
N ARG A 146 -7.55 -8.59 -9.73
CA ARG A 146 -7.91 -7.25 -9.27
C ARG A 146 -7.79 -7.07 -7.76
N ARG A 147 -7.67 -8.16 -6.98
CA ARG A 147 -7.80 -8.13 -5.52
C ARG A 147 -6.46 -8.18 -4.80
N MET A 148 -6.25 -7.26 -3.86
CA MET A 148 -5.17 -7.35 -2.89
C MET A 148 -5.55 -8.32 -1.75
N ARG A 149 -4.75 -9.39 -1.58
CA ARG A 149 -5.07 -10.53 -0.71
C ARG A 149 -4.54 -10.40 0.72
N PHE A 150 -3.34 -9.87 0.88
CA PHE A 150 -2.65 -9.74 2.18
C PHE A 150 -2.61 -11.04 3.01
N PRO A 151 -2.02 -12.13 2.48
CA PRO A 151 -1.81 -13.39 3.21
C PRO A 151 -0.87 -13.23 4.41
N ALA A 152 -0.79 -14.28 5.24
CA ALA A 152 -0.01 -14.28 6.47
C ALA A 152 1.47 -13.91 6.29
N TRP A 153 2.10 -14.34 5.19
CA TRP A 153 3.51 -14.01 4.93
C TRP A 153 3.72 -12.51 4.64
N GLU A 154 2.79 -11.84 3.95
CA GLU A 154 2.87 -10.39 3.73
C GLU A 154 2.65 -9.64 5.05
N ARG A 155 1.77 -10.15 5.91
CA ARG A 155 1.57 -9.59 7.25
C ARG A 155 2.82 -9.73 8.11
N ALA A 156 3.48 -10.89 8.08
CA ALA A 156 4.74 -11.11 8.76
C ALA A 156 5.85 -10.19 8.21
N GLU A 157 5.84 -9.90 6.91
CA GLU A 157 6.78 -8.95 6.33
C GLU A 157 6.57 -7.53 6.88
N ILE A 158 5.32 -7.05 6.94
CA ILE A 158 5.01 -5.73 7.53
C ILE A 158 5.24 -5.74 9.05
N ALA A 159 4.96 -6.84 9.75
CA ALA A 159 5.30 -7.02 11.16
C ALA A 159 6.80 -6.88 11.40
N THR A 160 7.63 -7.49 10.55
CA THR A 160 9.10 -7.39 10.64
C THR A 160 9.57 -5.95 10.44
N MET A 161 9.00 -5.24 9.47
CA MET A 161 9.29 -3.83 9.21
C MET A 161 9.01 -2.95 10.43
N TRP A 162 7.94 -3.22 11.19
CA TRP A 162 7.62 -2.51 12.43
C TRP A 162 8.46 -2.98 13.63
N ALA A 163 8.58 -4.30 13.80
CA ALA A 163 9.21 -4.90 14.96
C ALA A 163 10.70 -4.58 15.05
N VAL A 164 11.44 -4.60 13.93
CA VAL A 164 12.91 -4.46 13.96
C VAL A 164 13.35 -3.09 14.48
N PRO A 165 12.87 -1.94 13.96
CA PRO A 165 13.26 -0.63 14.50
C PRO A 165 12.87 -0.45 15.97
N ILE A 166 11.67 -0.88 16.37
CA ILE A 166 11.20 -0.76 17.75
C ILE A 166 12.06 -1.65 18.66
N ALA A 167 12.34 -2.89 18.27
CA ALA A 167 13.18 -3.83 19.01
C ALA A 167 14.61 -3.33 19.20
N VAL A 168 15.23 -2.77 18.15
CA VAL A 168 16.60 -2.23 18.23
C VAL A 168 16.63 -1.04 19.19
N LEU A 169 15.71 -0.09 19.06
CA LEU A 169 15.66 1.09 19.92
C LEU A 169 15.36 0.71 21.37
N ALA A 170 14.35 -0.13 21.60
CA ALA A 170 14.00 -0.61 22.94
C ALA A 170 15.15 -1.41 23.56
N GLY A 171 15.78 -2.31 22.81
CA GLY A 171 16.92 -3.10 23.28
C GLY A 171 18.11 -2.25 23.67
N LEU A 172 18.47 -1.25 22.86
CA LEU A 172 19.55 -0.33 23.18
C LEU A 172 19.29 0.41 24.50
N VAL A 173 18.08 0.96 24.69
CA VAL A 173 17.74 1.67 25.93
C VAL A 173 17.77 0.71 27.12
N LEU A 174 17.07 -0.43 27.02
CA LEU A 174 16.87 -1.34 28.14
C LEU A 174 18.14 -2.07 28.58
N ILE A 175 19.09 -2.33 27.67
CA ILE A 175 20.38 -2.93 28.04
C ILE A 175 21.12 -2.04 29.03
N PHE A 176 21.10 -0.72 28.84
CA PHE A 176 21.80 0.23 29.70
C PHE A 176 21.01 0.62 30.95
N THR A 177 19.68 0.64 30.91
CA THR A 177 18.85 1.05 32.07
C THR A 177 18.46 -0.11 32.98
N SER A 178 18.33 -1.31 32.43
CA SER A 178 17.69 -2.46 33.11
C SER A 178 18.50 -3.76 32.97
N GLY A 179 19.60 -3.74 32.22
CA GLY A 179 20.47 -4.90 32.04
C GLY A 179 19.97 -5.90 30.98
N ALA A 180 20.88 -6.76 30.54
CA ALA A 180 20.70 -7.60 29.35
C ALA A 180 19.51 -8.58 29.46
N ARG A 181 19.27 -9.18 30.63
CA ARG A 181 18.19 -10.16 30.82
C ARG A 181 16.81 -9.52 30.60
N ILE A 182 16.57 -8.37 31.23
CA ILE A 182 15.32 -7.62 31.10
C ILE A 182 15.17 -7.13 29.66
N ALA A 183 16.23 -6.58 29.07
CA ALA A 183 16.21 -6.11 27.69
C ALA A 183 15.82 -7.20 26.69
N VAL A 184 16.40 -8.40 26.79
CA VAL A 184 16.06 -9.53 25.90
C VAL A 184 14.60 -9.94 26.05
N ALA A 185 14.09 -10.05 27.28
CA ALA A 185 12.70 -10.41 27.53
C ALA A 185 11.72 -9.35 27.00
N SER A 186 12.00 -8.07 27.25
CA SER A 186 11.17 -6.96 26.77
C SER A 186 11.19 -6.82 25.24
N VAL A 187 12.36 -6.99 24.60
CA VAL A 187 12.46 -7.01 23.14
C VAL A 187 11.66 -8.20 22.57
N GLY A 188 11.77 -9.38 23.17
CA GLY A 188 10.97 -10.55 22.80
C GLY A 188 9.47 -10.27 22.90
N ALA A 189 9.02 -9.61 23.98
CA ALA A 189 7.64 -9.22 24.18
C ALA A 189 7.15 -8.25 23.09
N VAL A 190 7.91 -7.20 22.79
CA VAL A 190 7.59 -6.22 21.75
C VAL A 190 7.47 -6.89 20.37
N VAL A 191 8.41 -7.76 20.03
CA VAL A 191 8.35 -8.50 18.75
C VAL A 191 7.11 -9.40 18.73
N ALA A 192 6.82 -10.12 19.82
CA ALA A 192 5.64 -10.97 19.91
C ALA A 192 4.33 -10.17 19.77
N GLU A 193 4.22 -9.02 20.45
CA GLU A 193 3.08 -8.11 20.35
C GLU A 193 2.80 -7.69 18.90
N VAL A 194 3.83 -7.18 18.22
CA VAL A 194 3.73 -6.73 16.82
C VAL A 194 3.27 -7.89 15.93
N PHE A 195 3.90 -9.06 16.04
CA PHE A 195 3.56 -10.22 15.22
C PHE A 195 2.15 -10.75 15.50
N VAL A 196 1.73 -10.83 16.77
CA VAL A 196 0.38 -11.24 17.16
C VAL A 196 -0.66 -10.34 16.50
N ILE A 197 -0.49 -9.02 16.59
CA ILE A 197 -1.42 -8.05 15.99
C ILE A 197 -1.50 -8.27 14.46
N PHE A 198 -0.36 -8.30 13.77
CA PHE A 198 -0.34 -8.42 12.31
C PHE A 198 -0.87 -9.77 11.81
N LEU A 199 -0.53 -10.88 12.46
CA LEU A 199 -1.00 -12.21 12.05
C LEU A 199 -2.49 -12.40 12.36
N ALA A 200 -3.02 -11.77 13.41
CA ALA A 200 -4.42 -11.82 13.77
C ALA A 200 -5.34 -11.06 12.78
N LEU A 201 -4.82 -10.13 11.96
CA LEU A 201 -5.63 -9.44 10.95
C LEU A 201 -6.33 -10.43 9.98
N PRO A 202 -7.48 -10.10 9.40
CA PRO A 202 -8.41 -9.02 9.75
C PRO A 202 -9.34 -9.39 10.93
N ARG A 203 -9.02 -10.41 11.74
CA ARG A 203 -9.94 -10.93 12.77
C ARG A 203 -10.06 -10.03 13.99
N VAL A 204 -9.09 -9.13 14.19
CA VAL A 204 -9.06 -8.19 15.31
C VAL A 204 -9.29 -6.75 14.81
N PRO A 205 -10.06 -5.93 15.55
CA PRO A 205 -10.27 -4.54 15.18
C PRO A 205 -9.00 -3.72 15.46
N ILE A 206 -8.42 -3.10 14.44
CA ILE A 206 -7.28 -2.16 14.58
C ILE A 206 -7.68 -0.71 14.31
N VAL A 207 -8.94 -0.48 13.98
CA VAL A 207 -9.55 0.84 13.73
C VAL A 207 -10.82 1.00 14.57
N GLY A 208 -11.26 2.25 14.75
CA GLY A 208 -12.47 2.58 15.53
C GLY A 208 -12.29 2.45 17.04
N ARG A 209 -13.40 2.60 17.79
CA ARG A 209 -13.40 2.66 19.27
C ARG A 209 -12.79 1.42 19.95
N PHE A 210 -12.97 0.25 19.34
CA PHE A 210 -12.52 -1.02 19.92
C PHE A 210 -11.05 -1.35 19.65
N ARG A 211 -10.34 -0.52 18.86
CA ARG A 211 -8.91 -0.75 18.56
C ARG A 211 -8.05 -0.83 19.81
N TRP A 212 -8.38 -0.03 20.83
CA TRP A 212 -7.63 0.05 22.07
C TRP A 212 -7.65 -1.28 22.84
N LEU A 213 -8.73 -2.05 22.73
CA LEU A 213 -8.81 -3.39 23.32
C LEU A 213 -7.83 -4.36 22.65
N THR A 214 -7.66 -4.27 21.33
CA THR A 214 -6.69 -5.09 20.59
C THR A 214 -5.27 -4.77 21.01
N PHE A 215 -4.89 -3.48 21.07
CA PHE A 215 -3.55 -3.07 21.45
C PHE A 215 -3.25 -3.37 22.92
N ALA A 216 -4.16 -3.01 23.84
CA ALA A 216 -3.99 -3.30 25.26
C ALA A 216 -3.98 -4.80 25.56
N GLY A 217 -4.83 -5.58 24.89
CA GLY A 217 -4.87 -7.03 25.03
C GLY A 217 -3.59 -7.71 24.50
N ALA A 218 -3.07 -7.27 23.35
CA ALA A 218 -1.81 -7.77 22.80
C ALA A 218 -0.62 -7.42 23.71
N ALA A 219 -0.53 -6.18 24.19
CA ALA A 219 0.51 -5.73 25.11
C ALA A 219 0.45 -6.50 26.44
N PHE A 220 -0.74 -6.69 27.01
CA PHE A 220 -0.93 -7.47 28.23
C PHE A 220 -0.48 -8.93 28.05
N LEU A 221 -0.91 -9.58 26.95
CA LEU A 221 -0.50 -10.96 26.67
C LEU A 221 1.01 -11.08 26.49
N ALA A 222 1.63 -10.17 25.74
CA ALA A 222 3.08 -10.15 25.53
C ALA A 222 3.84 -9.94 26.85
N ALA A 223 3.40 -9.00 27.70
CA ALA A 223 3.99 -8.78 29.02
C ALA A 223 3.81 -9.98 29.94
N ALA A 224 2.63 -10.60 29.99
CA ALA A 224 2.39 -11.77 30.84
C ALA A 224 3.30 -12.95 30.47
N VAL A 225 3.44 -13.23 29.17
CA VAL A 225 4.34 -14.29 28.66
C VAL A 225 5.79 -13.99 29.00
N ALA A 226 6.25 -12.76 28.77
CA ALA A 226 7.64 -12.38 29.06
C ALA A 226 7.95 -12.32 30.55
N ALA A 227 7.00 -11.90 31.40
CA ALA A 227 7.14 -11.94 32.85
C ALA A 227 7.26 -13.38 33.36
N GLY A 228 6.46 -14.30 32.82
CA GLY A 228 6.58 -15.73 33.11
C GLY A 228 7.95 -16.29 32.72
N ALA A 229 8.47 -15.94 31.54
CA ALA A 229 9.82 -16.32 31.12
C ALA A 229 10.91 -15.76 32.05
N LEU A 230 10.78 -14.49 32.46
CA LEU A 230 11.70 -13.86 33.42
C LEU A 230 11.64 -14.52 34.81
N GLN A 231 10.46 -14.94 35.27
CA GLN A 231 10.31 -15.67 36.53
C GLN A 231 11.06 -17.00 36.48
N ILE A 232 10.97 -17.73 35.38
CA ILE A 232 11.69 -19.00 35.17
C ILE A 232 13.21 -18.76 35.15
N TRP A 233 13.67 -17.63 34.61
CA TRP A 233 15.09 -17.24 34.59
C TRP A 233 15.59 -16.62 35.90
N GLY A 234 14.76 -16.53 36.95
CA GLY A 234 15.11 -15.88 38.21
C GLY A 234 15.46 -14.39 38.04
N GLY A 235 14.81 -13.73 37.09
CA GLY A 235 15.04 -12.33 36.73
C GLY A 235 13.81 -11.43 36.85
N LEU A 236 12.70 -11.93 37.39
CA LEU A 236 11.50 -11.12 37.62
C LEU A 236 11.60 -10.41 38.97
N ASP A 237 11.74 -9.09 38.92
CA ASP A 237 11.58 -8.19 40.05
C ASP A 237 10.67 -7.01 39.67
N GLY A 238 10.44 -6.07 40.59
CA GLY A 238 9.59 -4.90 40.33
C GLY A 238 10.12 -4.03 39.20
N SER A 239 11.45 -3.90 39.06
CA SER A 239 12.07 -3.10 38.01
C SER A 239 11.90 -3.75 36.63
N ALA A 240 12.01 -5.08 36.56
CA ALA A 240 11.78 -5.88 35.37
C ALA A 240 10.33 -5.75 34.89
N LEU A 241 9.36 -5.80 35.81
CA LEU A 241 7.95 -5.66 35.49
C LEU A 241 7.64 -4.25 34.93
N VAL A 242 8.18 -3.21 35.56
CA VAL A 242 8.01 -1.81 35.10
C VAL A 242 8.61 -1.63 33.70
N ALA A 243 9.85 -2.07 33.49
CA ALA A 243 10.53 -1.96 32.20
C ALA A 243 9.80 -2.70 31.08
N LEU A 244 9.33 -3.91 31.37
CA LEU A 244 8.55 -4.73 30.45
C LEU A 244 7.22 -4.08 30.07
N CYS A 245 6.42 -3.67 31.08
CA CYS A 245 5.13 -3.00 30.85
C CYS A 245 5.29 -1.70 30.08
N ALA A 246 6.33 -0.92 30.38
CA ALA A 246 6.64 0.31 29.65
C ALA A 246 6.97 0.00 28.18
N ALA A 247 7.82 -0.99 27.91
CA ALA A 247 8.21 -1.36 26.56
C ALA A 247 7.02 -1.76 25.66
N VAL A 248 6.15 -2.67 26.14
CA VAL A 248 4.97 -3.10 25.35
C VAL A 248 3.93 -1.99 25.25
N THR A 249 3.79 -1.13 26.26
CA THR A 249 2.83 0.00 26.19
C THR A 249 3.29 1.06 25.20
N ILE A 250 4.59 1.35 25.15
CA ILE A 250 5.17 2.26 24.15
C ILE A 250 5.02 1.66 22.74
N ALA A 251 5.28 0.36 22.57
CA ALA A 251 5.08 -0.32 21.29
C ALA A 251 3.61 -0.25 20.84
N ALA A 252 2.67 -0.58 21.72
CA ALA A 252 1.23 -0.45 21.49
C ALA A 252 0.82 0.97 21.08
N ALA A 253 1.34 1.98 21.78
CA ALA A 253 1.07 3.39 21.47
C ALA A 253 1.59 3.76 20.07
N ILE A 254 2.82 3.37 19.72
CA ILE A 254 3.41 3.59 18.40
C ILE A 254 2.56 2.93 17.30
N LEU A 255 2.20 1.65 17.47
CA LEU A 255 1.37 0.92 16.50
C LEU A 255 -0.03 1.54 16.35
N SER A 256 -0.59 2.08 17.43
CA SER A 256 -1.93 2.69 17.42
C SER A 256 -2.04 3.98 16.59
N LEU A 257 -0.91 4.62 16.26
CA LEU A 257 -0.88 5.85 15.48
C LEU A 257 -1.32 5.61 14.03
N ASP A 258 -0.71 4.63 13.33
CA ASP A 258 -1.06 4.35 11.94
C ASP A 258 -0.73 2.94 11.43
N ILE A 259 -0.98 1.90 12.23
CA ILE A 259 -0.90 0.52 11.71
C ILE A 259 -1.82 0.33 10.48
N ALA A 260 -3.00 0.98 10.50
CA ALA A 260 -4.01 0.86 9.45
C ALA A 260 -3.46 1.29 8.08
N GLY A 261 -2.73 2.42 8.01
CA GLY A 261 -2.10 2.93 6.80
C GLY A 261 -1.00 2.04 6.22
N THR A 262 -0.47 1.08 7.01
CA THR A 262 0.54 0.11 6.55
C THR A 262 -0.05 -1.21 6.06
N THR A 263 -1.38 -1.35 6.06
CA THR A 263 -2.08 -2.54 5.59
C THR A 263 -3.00 -2.22 4.43
N PRO A 264 -3.22 -3.15 3.48
CA PRO A 264 -4.15 -2.94 2.40
C PRO A 264 -5.60 -3.26 2.80
N LEU A 265 -5.91 -3.29 4.10
CA LEU A 265 -7.20 -3.74 4.64
C LEU A 265 -8.08 -2.59 5.12
N HIS A 266 -7.46 -1.49 5.54
CA HIS A 266 -8.13 -0.37 6.18
C HIS A 266 -7.66 0.96 5.58
N PRO A 267 -8.48 2.02 5.66
CA PRO A 267 -7.99 3.37 5.43
C PRO A 267 -6.95 3.75 6.50
N GLY A 268 -5.98 4.59 6.14
CA GLY A 268 -5.01 5.13 7.09
C GLY A 268 -5.71 5.95 8.19
N THR A 269 -5.30 5.79 9.44
CA THR A 269 -5.99 6.43 10.57
C THR A 269 -5.65 7.91 10.69
N ILE A 270 -4.45 8.31 10.28
CA ILE A 270 -3.94 9.70 10.39
C ILE A 270 -4.91 10.72 9.77
N ASN A 271 -5.48 10.41 8.61
CA ASN A 271 -6.38 11.33 7.89
C ASN A 271 -7.83 11.29 8.39
N SER A 272 -8.15 10.37 9.30
CA SER A 272 -9.53 10.12 9.77
C SER A 272 -9.74 10.43 11.26
N ILE A 273 -8.68 10.81 11.99
CA ILE A 273 -8.79 11.25 13.39
C ILE A 273 -9.66 12.51 13.43
N GLY A 274 -10.90 12.37 13.90
CA GLY A 274 -11.86 13.47 14.04
C GLY A 274 -12.61 13.87 12.77
N ASN A 275 -12.39 13.19 11.63
CA ASN A 275 -13.07 13.49 10.37
C ASN A 275 -13.45 12.18 9.65
N HIS A 276 -14.53 11.53 10.08
CA HIS A 276 -15.03 10.32 9.42
C HIS A 276 -15.78 10.69 8.14
N TYR A 277 -15.39 10.02 7.04
CA TYR A 277 -16.03 10.16 5.73
C TYR A 277 -16.15 8.81 5.06
N HIS A 278 -17.11 8.70 4.15
CA HIS A 278 -17.37 7.50 3.36
C HIS A 278 -17.40 7.82 1.87
N LEU A 279 -17.22 6.78 1.07
CA LEU A 279 -17.40 6.86 -0.37
C LEU A 279 -18.90 6.90 -0.70
N GLU A 280 -19.33 7.93 -1.41
CA GLU A 280 -20.70 8.08 -1.89
C GLU A 280 -20.74 7.89 -3.42
N LEU A 281 -21.74 7.18 -3.91
CA LEU A 281 -22.08 7.07 -5.33
C LEU A 281 -23.25 8.01 -5.64
N VAL A 282 -23.03 8.98 -6.52
CA VAL A 282 -24.08 9.84 -7.09
C VAL A 282 -24.70 9.11 -8.26
N GLU A 283 -25.80 8.39 -8.03
CA GLU A 283 -26.34 7.43 -8.99
C GLU A 283 -26.63 8.06 -10.36
N ASP A 284 -27.18 9.27 -10.42
CA ASP A 284 -27.54 9.98 -11.66
C ASP A 284 -26.36 10.25 -12.60
N ARG A 285 -25.17 10.42 -12.03
CA ARG A 285 -23.91 10.61 -12.76
C ARG A 285 -23.38 9.29 -13.31
N CYS A 286 -23.74 8.14 -12.74
CA CYS A 286 -23.20 6.86 -13.17
C CYS A 286 -23.79 6.39 -14.51
N LYS A 287 -22.96 6.36 -15.56
CA LYS A 287 -23.30 5.84 -16.89
C LYS A 287 -22.78 4.42 -17.20
N GLY A 288 -22.20 3.73 -16.20
CA GLY A 288 -21.84 2.32 -16.36
C GLY A 288 -20.49 2.02 -17.02
N ALA A 289 -19.57 3.00 -17.09
CA ALA A 289 -18.24 2.82 -17.71
C ALA A 289 -17.36 1.73 -17.05
N ALA A 290 -17.63 1.41 -15.77
CA ALA A 290 -16.97 0.35 -15.01
C ALA A 290 -15.45 0.51 -14.74
N ASP A 291 -14.83 1.65 -15.08
CA ASP A 291 -13.42 1.92 -14.78
C ASP A 291 -13.09 1.80 -13.29
N CYS A 292 -13.99 2.28 -12.43
CA CYS A 292 -13.86 2.18 -10.98
C CYS A 292 -13.82 0.71 -10.48
N VAL A 293 -14.52 -0.20 -11.16
CA VAL A 293 -14.52 -1.64 -10.85
C VAL A 293 -13.17 -2.26 -11.25
N GLN A 294 -12.54 -1.78 -12.33
CA GLN A 294 -11.24 -2.26 -12.78
C GLN A 294 -10.09 -1.90 -11.83
N VAL A 295 -10.22 -0.81 -11.07
CA VAL A 295 -9.13 -0.32 -10.22
C VAL A 295 -9.34 -0.57 -8.73
N CYS A 296 -10.51 -1.04 -8.30
CA CYS A 296 -10.80 -1.26 -6.88
C CYS A 296 -10.06 -2.49 -6.33
N PRO A 297 -9.01 -2.33 -5.49
CA PRO A 297 -8.18 -3.45 -5.02
C PRO A 297 -8.89 -4.33 -3.98
N ARG A 298 -10.02 -3.86 -3.44
CA ARG A 298 -10.84 -4.55 -2.44
C ARG A 298 -12.09 -5.17 -3.04
N ASN A 299 -12.37 -4.95 -4.33
CA ASN A 299 -13.59 -5.40 -5.01
C ASN A 299 -14.88 -4.90 -4.28
N VAL A 300 -14.81 -3.68 -3.73
CA VAL A 300 -15.92 -2.96 -3.08
C VAL A 300 -17.00 -2.60 -4.11
N LEU A 301 -16.58 -2.29 -5.34
CA LEU A 301 -17.45 -1.85 -6.42
C LEU A 301 -17.79 -3.01 -7.35
N GLN A 302 -19.05 -3.12 -7.75
CA GLN A 302 -19.54 -4.16 -8.67
C GLN A 302 -20.55 -3.58 -9.65
N MET A 303 -20.72 -4.22 -10.80
CA MET A 303 -21.76 -3.84 -11.76
C MET A 303 -23.12 -4.43 -11.34
N LYS A 304 -24.15 -3.60 -11.28
CA LYS A 304 -25.56 -4.00 -11.27
C LYS A 304 -25.94 -4.43 -12.70
N GLY A 305 -25.90 -5.74 -12.95
CA GLY A 305 -26.01 -6.30 -14.31
C GLY A 305 -27.23 -5.83 -15.11
N ARG A 306 -28.40 -5.68 -14.47
CA ARG A 306 -29.64 -5.24 -15.15
C ARG A 306 -29.69 -3.74 -15.43
N GLU A 307 -29.20 -2.93 -14.49
CA GLU A 307 -29.25 -1.46 -14.59
C GLU A 307 -28.08 -0.88 -15.38
N ARG A 308 -27.06 -1.69 -15.69
CA ARG A 308 -25.77 -1.26 -16.26
C ARG A 308 -25.13 -0.11 -15.45
N ARG A 309 -25.39 -0.06 -14.15
CA ARG A 309 -24.80 0.91 -13.20
C ARG A 309 -23.86 0.23 -12.22
N VAL A 310 -23.01 1.00 -11.58
CA VAL A 310 -22.13 0.49 -10.51
C VAL A 310 -22.88 0.52 -9.18
N GLN A 311 -22.52 -0.36 -8.26
CA GLN A 311 -22.94 -0.31 -6.85
C GLN A 311 -21.74 -0.45 -5.91
N ILE A 312 -21.88 0.10 -4.71
CA ILE A 312 -20.97 -0.13 -3.58
C ILE A 312 -21.46 -1.39 -2.85
N ALA A 313 -20.92 -2.55 -3.22
CA ALA A 313 -21.39 -3.84 -2.73
C ALA A 313 -20.88 -4.20 -1.32
N ARG A 314 -19.73 -3.65 -0.91
CA ARG A 314 -19.05 -3.94 0.37
C ARG A 314 -18.41 -2.67 0.94
N PRO A 315 -19.21 -1.68 1.38
CA PRO A 315 -18.69 -0.39 1.84
C PRO A 315 -17.68 -0.52 3.00
N GLU A 316 -17.84 -1.50 3.87
CA GLU A 316 -16.96 -1.82 5.01
C GLU A 316 -15.54 -2.25 4.60
N ASP A 317 -15.38 -2.78 3.38
CA ASP A 317 -14.09 -3.17 2.82
C ASP A 317 -13.35 -1.97 2.18
N CYS A 318 -13.95 -0.77 2.17
CA CYS A 318 -13.40 0.41 1.52
C CYS A 318 -12.24 1.01 2.31
N MET A 319 -11.07 1.03 1.67
CA MET A 319 -9.83 1.65 2.18
C MET A 319 -9.69 3.14 1.81
N LEU A 320 -10.77 3.77 1.34
CA LEU A 320 -10.86 5.22 1.06
C LEU A 320 -9.71 5.80 0.21
N CYS A 321 -9.19 5.00 -0.74
CA CYS A 321 -8.10 5.43 -1.62
C CYS A 321 -8.51 6.36 -2.76
N GLY A 322 -9.81 6.54 -3.04
CA GLY A 322 -10.26 7.45 -4.09
C GLY A 322 -9.91 7.04 -5.53
N SER A 323 -9.35 5.85 -5.79
CA SER A 323 -9.09 5.39 -7.17
C SER A 323 -10.36 5.42 -8.02
N CYS A 324 -11.51 5.06 -7.46
CA CYS A 324 -12.80 5.14 -8.16
C CYS A 324 -13.21 6.58 -8.52
N ILE A 325 -12.83 7.56 -7.70
CA ILE A 325 -13.11 8.98 -7.92
C ILE A 325 -12.24 9.49 -9.08
N VAL A 326 -10.93 9.22 -9.02
CA VAL A 326 -9.97 9.65 -10.05
C VAL A 326 -10.33 9.06 -11.41
N GLN A 327 -10.66 7.76 -11.46
CA GLN A 327 -10.85 7.02 -12.70
C GLN A 327 -12.26 7.12 -13.29
N CYS A 328 -13.26 7.63 -12.57
CA CYS A 328 -14.61 7.71 -13.12
C CYS A 328 -14.71 8.86 -14.14
N PRO A 329 -15.04 8.60 -15.41
CA PRO A 329 -15.15 9.66 -16.43
C PRO A 329 -16.39 10.54 -16.28
N HIS A 330 -17.31 10.17 -15.38
CA HIS A 330 -18.58 10.88 -15.16
C HIS A 330 -18.70 11.46 -13.75
N ASP A 331 -17.62 11.48 -12.96
CA ASP A 331 -17.59 12.12 -11.65
C ASP A 331 -18.70 11.61 -10.70
N ALA A 332 -18.99 10.30 -10.80
CA ALA A 332 -20.08 9.64 -10.09
C ALA A 332 -19.74 9.25 -8.64
N PHE A 333 -18.49 9.41 -8.20
CA PHE A 333 -18.07 9.10 -6.84
C PHE A 333 -17.52 10.32 -6.14
N ARG A 334 -17.81 10.50 -4.85
CA ARG A 334 -17.23 11.56 -4.01
C ARG A 334 -17.02 11.06 -2.58
N PHE A 335 -16.31 11.83 -1.76
CA PHE A 335 -16.30 11.59 -0.32
C PHE A 335 -17.30 12.50 0.38
N ARG A 336 -18.04 11.92 1.32
CA ARG A 336 -18.98 12.64 2.19
C ARG A 336 -18.58 12.43 3.65
N PHE A 337 -18.35 13.52 4.36
CA PHE A 337 -18.13 13.51 5.81
C PHE A 337 -19.45 13.29 6.55
N GLU A 338 -19.37 12.77 7.78
CA GLU A 338 -20.54 12.57 8.64
C GLU A 338 -21.26 13.89 8.97
N ASP A 339 -20.54 15.01 8.98
CA ASP A 339 -21.09 16.37 9.18
C ASP A 339 -21.70 16.99 7.91
N GLY A 340 -21.77 16.24 6.82
CA GLY A 340 -22.37 16.67 5.55
C GLY A 340 -21.42 17.41 4.60
N ARG A 341 -20.19 17.74 5.00
CA ARG A 341 -19.18 18.27 4.07
C ARG A 341 -18.90 17.28 2.94
N LEU A 342 -18.59 17.80 1.76
CA LEU A 342 -18.31 17.02 0.56
C LEU A 342 -16.91 17.30 0.03
N VAL A 343 -16.24 16.27 -0.47
CA VAL A 343 -15.03 16.40 -1.29
C VAL A 343 -15.35 15.92 -2.69
N GLU A 344 -15.52 16.87 -3.59
CA GLU A 344 -15.85 16.61 -5.00
C GLU A 344 -14.65 16.03 -5.77
N PRO A 345 -14.89 15.33 -6.90
CA PRO A 345 -13.84 14.62 -7.66
C PRO A 345 -12.67 15.48 -8.10
N GLU A 346 -12.93 16.73 -8.48
CA GLU A 346 -11.91 17.67 -8.93
C GLU A 346 -10.86 17.91 -7.84
N THR A 347 -11.30 18.10 -6.59
CA THR A 347 -10.41 18.28 -5.43
C THR A 347 -9.51 17.06 -5.27
N ILE A 348 -10.05 15.85 -5.37
CA ILE A 348 -9.27 14.60 -5.24
C ILE A 348 -8.25 14.47 -6.37
N ARG A 349 -8.61 14.81 -7.62
CA ARG A 349 -7.66 14.79 -8.75
C ARG A 349 -6.56 15.84 -8.62
N ALA A 350 -6.88 17.01 -8.08
CA ALA A 350 -5.95 18.14 -8.00
C ALA A 350 -5.01 18.10 -6.78
N THR A 351 -5.48 17.53 -5.67
CA THR A 351 -4.72 17.47 -4.40
C THR A 351 -4.16 16.08 -4.11
N HIS A 352 -4.59 15.07 -4.86
CA HIS A 352 -4.39 13.65 -4.51
C HIS A 352 -4.88 13.37 -3.08
N LEU A 353 -4.66 12.18 -2.53
CA LEU A 353 -5.15 11.82 -1.18
C LEU A 353 -4.44 12.56 -0.05
N ASN A 354 -3.73 13.65 -0.36
CA ASN A 354 -3.05 14.39 0.69
C ASN A 354 -4.02 15.11 1.62
N LEU A 355 -5.32 15.28 1.26
CA LEU A 355 -6.46 15.84 2.03
C LEU A 355 -6.21 17.14 2.83
N LEU A 356 -4.98 17.66 2.79
CA LEU A 356 -4.46 18.83 3.47
C LEU A 356 -4.48 20.05 2.52
N GLY A 357 -4.98 19.88 1.29
CA GLY A 357 -5.20 20.97 0.32
C GLY A 357 -3.93 21.63 -0.21
N ARG A 358 -2.73 21.15 0.15
CA ARG A 358 -1.45 21.71 -0.31
C ARG A 358 -0.83 20.77 -1.33
N ARG A 359 -0.69 21.18 -2.59
CA ARG A 359 0.09 20.41 -3.58
C ARG A 359 1.51 20.20 -3.05
N SER A 360 1.94 18.94 -2.87
CA SER A 360 3.36 18.62 -2.64
C SER A 360 4.26 18.98 -3.83
N ALA A 361 3.67 19.28 -5.00
CA ALA A 361 4.36 19.68 -6.22
C ALA A 361 4.21 21.18 -6.55
N GLY A 362 4.03 22.03 -5.54
CA GLY A 362 3.85 23.49 -5.69
C GLY A 362 5.00 24.35 -5.15
N ARG A 363 6.19 23.78 -4.92
CA ARG A 363 7.40 24.58 -4.71
C ARG A 363 8.31 24.32 -5.90
N SER A 364 8.16 25.20 -6.90
CA SER A 364 9.17 25.44 -7.93
C SER A 364 10.44 25.98 -7.27
#